data_AF-A0A4P7WUS6-F1
#
_entry.id   AF-A0A4P7WUS6-F1
#
_cell.length_a   1.000
_cell.length_b   1.000
_cell.length_c   1.000
_cell.angle_alpha   90.00
_cell.angle_beta   90.00
_cell.angle_gamma   90.00
#
_symmetry.space_group_name_H-M   'P 1'
#
loop_
_entity.id
_entity.type
_entity.pdbx_description
1 polymer ?
#
loop_
_entity_poly.entity_id
_entity_poly.type
_entity_poly.pdbx_seq_one_letter_code
_entity_poly.pdbx_strand_id
1 'polypeptide(L)'
;MNQKKIIFSGIIVFLIAIGLWYYGFFNQFNYLTAKSDIKNNTPHKVLVGEAIISPIEMNKVSQKYGFKNVGFGCLVSGSELNGIESYNSEIDKYLNKKNGPNWKFKYKKDIDSIIKLSKIPKTAFWVENNQKGHWFNLDSIHSHKNNAMISIYDKSGNLVIKNKFFKICPMDQPKLIDDLKMEIDFYDGKDIQLKDNCYLLQKN
;
A
#
# COMPACT_ATOMS: atom_id res chain seq x y z
N MET A 1 -26.63 56.31 8.41
CA MET A 1 -26.93 54.88 8.20
C MET A 1 -27.63 54.35 9.46
N ASN A 2 -28.77 53.67 9.33
CA ASN A 2 -29.64 53.35 10.47
C ASN A 2 -29.03 52.21 11.31
N GLN A 3 -28.81 52.38 12.63
CA GLN A 3 -28.10 51.40 13.48
C GLN A 3 -28.64 49.96 13.34
N LYS A 4 -29.97 49.80 13.23
CA LYS A 4 -30.61 48.50 12.99
C LYS A 4 -30.16 47.81 11.69
N LYS A 5 -29.92 48.58 10.62
CA LYS A 5 -29.44 48.05 9.33
C LYS A 5 -27.98 47.58 9.42
N ILE A 6 -27.17 48.25 10.22
CA ILE A 6 -25.77 47.87 10.45
C ILE A 6 -25.68 46.55 11.20
N ILE A 7 -26.45 46.42 12.30
CA ILE A 7 -26.52 45.19 13.11
C ILE A 7 -27.01 44.01 12.26
N PHE A 8 -28.09 44.21 11.49
CA PHE A 8 -28.63 43.16 10.62
C PHE A 8 -27.64 42.70 9.55
N SER A 9 -26.93 43.64 8.92
CA SER A 9 -25.90 43.32 7.93
C SER A 9 -24.74 42.54 8.56
N GLY A 10 -24.33 42.91 9.78
CA GLY A 10 -23.31 42.17 10.53
C GLY A 10 -23.70 40.72 10.82
N ILE A 11 -24.96 40.48 11.22
CA ILE A 11 -25.48 39.13 11.46
C ILE A 11 -25.45 38.28 10.18
N ILE A 12 -25.88 38.83 9.05
CA ILE A 12 -25.87 38.10 7.77
C ILE A 12 -24.44 37.70 7.39
N VAL A 13 -23.49 38.63 7.47
CA VAL A 13 -22.08 38.34 7.14
C VAL A 13 -21.52 37.27 8.08
N PHE A 14 -21.86 37.33 9.37
CA PHE A 14 -21.45 36.33 10.35
C PHE A 14 -22.01 34.93 10.04
N LEU A 15 -23.30 34.82 9.69
CA LEU A 15 -23.92 33.55 9.30
C LEU A 15 -23.29 32.97 8.02
N ILE A 16 -22.98 33.82 7.03
CA ILE A 16 -22.26 33.40 5.82
C ILE A 16 -20.87 32.88 6.17
N ALA A 17 -20.13 33.59 7.04
CA ALA A 17 -18.79 33.17 7.47
C ALA A 17 -18.82 31.81 8.19
N ILE A 18 -19.81 31.59 9.08
CA ILE A 18 -20.02 30.28 9.72
C ILE A 18 -20.30 29.20 8.68
N GLY A 19 -21.17 29.47 7.72
CA GLY A 19 -21.47 28.53 6.64
C GLY A 19 -20.23 28.17 5.83
N LEU A 20 -19.47 29.17 5.38
CA LEU A 20 -18.22 28.97 4.64
C LEU A 20 -17.20 28.15 5.44
N TRP A 21 -17.08 28.41 6.75
CA TRP A 21 -16.20 27.65 7.62
C TRP A 21 -16.66 26.21 7.79
N TYR A 22 -17.97 25.99 8.00
CA TYR A 22 -18.56 24.65 8.14
C TYR A 22 -18.33 23.78 6.89
N TYR A 23 -18.48 24.35 5.70
CA TYR A 23 -18.18 23.67 4.43
C TYR A 23 -16.69 23.59 4.10
N GLY A 24 -15.81 24.03 4.99
CA GLY A 24 -14.37 23.92 4.85
C GLY A 24 -13.76 24.82 3.77
N PHE A 25 -14.42 25.92 3.41
CA PHE A 25 -13.99 26.83 2.35
C PHE A 25 -12.60 27.45 2.61
N PHE A 26 -12.27 27.68 3.88
CA PHE A 26 -10.98 28.26 4.29
C PHE A 26 -9.87 27.23 4.48
N ASN A 27 -10.15 25.94 4.29
CA ASN A 27 -9.15 24.89 4.45
C ASN A 27 -8.27 24.79 3.20
N GLN A 28 -7.03 24.31 3.36
CA GLN A 28 -6.09 24.14 2.25
C GLN A 28 -6.70 23.33 1.10
N PHE A 29 -7.35 22.21 1.44
CA PHE A 29 -8.07 21.38 0.49
C PHE A 29 -9.56 21.75 0.55
N ASN A 30 -10.02 22.45 -0.48
CA ASN A 30 -11.42 22.84 -0.67
C ASN A 30 -11.78 22.86 -2.16
N TYR A 31 -13.05 23.14 -2.49
CA TYR A 31 -13.55 23.20 -3.87
C TYR A 31 -12.72 24.12 -4.81
N LEU A 32 -12.39 25.33 -4.37
CA LEU A 32 -11.64 26.29 -5.19
C LEU A 32 -10.21 25.82 -5.43
N THR A 33 -9.55 25.28 -4.40
CA THR A 33 -8.21 24.70 -4.55
C THR A 33 -8.23 23.54 -5.55
N ALA A 34 -9.26 22.69 -5.54
CA ALA A 34 -9.39 21.62 -6.52
C ALA A 34 -9.48 22.15 -7.94
N LYS A 35 -10.25 23.22 -8.18
CA LYS A 35 -10.33 23.87 -9.50
C LYS A 35 -9.00 24.46 -9.94
N SER A 36 -8.27 25.10 -9.01
CA SER A 36 -6.93 25.63 -9.26
C SER A 36 -5.96 24.52 -9.66
N ASP A 37 -5.89 23.44 -8.87
CA ASP A 37 -5.01 22.31 -9.11
C ASP A 37 -5.31 21.60 -10.43
N ILE A 38 -6.59 21.43 -10.77
CA ILE A 38 -7.01 20.90 -12.08
C ILE A 38 -6.54 21.82 -13.21
N LYS A 39 -6.73 23.13 -13.08
CA LYS A 39 -6.32 24.12 -14.09
C LYS A 39 -4.80 24.12 -14.30
N ASN A 40 -4.04 23.93 -13.22
CA ASN A 40 -2.58 23.87 -13.24
C ASN A 40 -2.04 22.47 -13.60
N ASN A 41 -2.90 21.50 -13.91
CA ASN A 41 -2.55 20.10 -14.21
C ASN A 41 -1.74 19.42 -13.08
N THR A 42 -2.01 19.81 -11.84
CA THR A 42 -1.43 19.24 -10.60
C THR A 42 -2.51 18.71 -9.67
N PRO A 43 -3.42 17.82 -10.11
CA PRO A 43 -4.48 17.30 -9.26
C PRO A 43 -3.93 16.37 -8.17
N HIS A 44 -4.48 16.48 -6.97
CA HIS A 44 -4.14 15.61 -5.85
C HIS A 44 -5.34 14.77 -5.40
N LYS A 45 -5.09 13.58 -4.84
CA LYS A 45 -6.06 12.87 -4.00
C LYS A 45 -5.60 12.97 -2.57
N VAL A 46 -6.44 13.57 -1.73
CA VAL A 46 -6.12 13.76 -0.32
C VAL A 46 -6.60 12.54 0.46
N LEU A 47 -5.68 11.90 1.17
CA LEU A 47 -5.92 10.72 1.97
C LEU A 47 -5.96 11.11 3.45
N VAL A 48 -7.02 10.69 4.14
CA VAL A 48 -7.23 10.94 5.58
C VAL A 48 -7.17 9.60 6.31
N GLY A 49 -6.57 9.62 7.49
CA GLY A 49 -6.39 8.43 8.33
C GLY A 49 -5.09 7.69 8.07
N GLU A 50 -4.96 6.53 8.71
CA GLU A 50 -3.80 5.67 8.59
C GLU A 50 -3.81 4.94 7.24
N ALA A 51 -2.67 4.98 6.54
CA ALA A 51 -2.51 4.37 5.23
C ALA A 51 -1.63 3.11 5.31
N ILE A 52 -2.10 2.02 4.70
CA ILE A 52 -1.37 0.74 4.62
C ILE A 52 -0.04 0.89 3.85
N ILE A 53 -0.02 1.78 2.86
CA ILE A 53 1.16 2.13 2.07
C ILE A 53 1.31 3.64 2.00
N SER A 54 2.55 4.12 1.93
CA SER A 54 2.81 5.56 1.91
C SER A 54 2.30 6.21 0.62
N PRO A 55 1.89 7.50 0.66
CA PRO A 55 1.52 8.24 -0.54
C PRO A 55 2.61 8.24 -1.62
N ILE A 56 3.89 8.22 -1.22
CA ILE A 56 5.05 8.14 -2.13
C ILE A 56 5.01 6.83 -2.94
N GLU A 57 4.75 5.70 -2.29
CA GLU A 57 4.62 4.41 -2.97
C GLU A 57 3.38 4.36 -3.86
N MET A 58 2.22 4.86 -3.38
CA MET A 58 1.02 4.96 -4.21
C MET A 58 1.24 5.81 -5.47
N ASN A 59 2.04 6.88 -5.37
CA ASN A 59 2.33 7.80 -6.48
C ASN A 59 3.07 7.16 -7.64
N LYS A 60 3.78 6.05 -7.42
CA LYS A 60 4.36 5.25 -8.52
C LYS A 60 3.28 4.73 -9.47
N VAL A 61 2.06 4.52 -8.97
CA VAL A 61 0.88 4.12 -9.77
C VAL A 61 0.06 5.33 -10.17
N SER A 62 -0.25 6.24 -9.25
CA SER A 62 -1.18 7.34 -9.50
C SER A 62 -0.76 8.28 -10.62
N GLN A 63 0.54 8.42 -10.85
CA GLN A 63 1.06 9.21 -11.98
C GLN A 63 0.52 8.73 -13.33
N LYS A 64 0.34 7.42 -13.53
CA LYS A 64 -0.29 6.82 -14.73
C LYS A 64 -1.73 7.31 -14.93
N TYR A 65 -2.42 7.61 -13.85
CA TYR A 65 -3.80 8.13 -13.86
C TYR A 65 -3.85 9.67 -13.84
N GLY A 66 -2.69 10.33 -13.79
CA GLY A 66 -2.54 11.77 -13.91
C GLY A 66 -2.85 12.54 -12.63
N PHE A 67 -2.60 11.97 -11.45
CA PHE A 67 -2.70 12.64 -10.15
C PHE A 67 -1.64 12.15 -9.16
N LYS A 68 -1.52 12.83 -8.02
CA LYS A 68 -0.68 12.40 -6.88
C LYS A 68 -1.54 12.26 -5.62
N ASN A 69 -1.27 11.27 -4.79
CA ASN A 69 -1.79 11.18 -3.43
C ASN A 69 -0.97 12.07 -2.50
N VAL A 70 -1.67 12.70 -1.56
CA VAL A 70 -1.10 13.44 -0.44
C VAL A 70 -1.78 12.95 0.84
N GLY A 71 -0.99 12.62 1.85
CA GLY A 71 -1.52 12.25 3.17
C GLY A 71 -1.80 13.51 3.98
N PHE A 72 -3.01 13.66 4.49
CA PHE A 72 -3.38 14.77 5.37
C PHE A 72 -3.05 14.45 6.84
N GLY A 73 -3.24 13.20 7.25
CA GLY A 73 -3.00 12.72 8.61
C GLY A 73 -4.24 12.11 9.26
N CYS A 74 -4.12 11.74 10.54
CA CYS A 74 -5.18 11.08 11.30
C CYS A 74 -6.06 12.06 12.11
N LEU A 75 -5.49 13.19 12.55
CA LEU A 75 -6.22 14.19 13.32
C LEU A 75 -6.78 15.24 12.36
N VAL A 76 -8.09 15.19 12.11
CA VAL A 76 -8.78 16.05 11.15
C VAL A 76 -10.06 16.58 11.80
N SER A 77 -10.25 17.89 11.77
CA SER A 77 -11.48 18.52 12.23
C SER A 77 -12.63 18.28 11.25
N GLY A 78 -13.88 18.43 11.70
CA GLY A 78 -15.05 18.24 10.84
C GLY A 78 -15.06 19.18 9.63
N SER A 79 -14.63 20.44 9.78
CA SER A 79 -14.56 21.38 8.67
C SER A 79 -13.46 21.00 7.66
N GLU A 80 -12.30 20.55 8.12
CA GLU A 80 -11.23 20.03 7.26
C GLU A 80 -11.70 18.82 6.47
N LEU A 81 -12.38 17.88 7.10
CA LEU A 81 -12.94 16.71 6.44
C LEU A 81 -13.94 17.13 5.35
N ASN A 82 -14.86 18.05 5.63
CA ASN A 82 -15.81 18.58 4.66
C ASN A 82 -15.12 19.24 3.46
N GLY A 83 -14.06 20.03 3.72
CA GLY A 83 -13.24 20.65 2.68
C GLY A 83 -12.55 19.60 1.79
N ILE A 84 -11.94 18.59 2.42
CA ILE A 84 -11.25 17.48 1.76
C ILE A 84 -12.21 16.66 0.90
N GLU A 85 -13.41 16.36 1.39
CA GLU A 85 -14.44 15.64 0.64
C GLU A 85 -14.88 16.44 -0.60
N SER A 86 -15.13 17.74 -0.44
CA SER A 86 -15.48 18.65 -1.53
C SER A 86 -14.36 18.73 -2.57
N TYR A 87 -13.10 18.88 -2.12
CA TYR A 87 -11.92 18.87 -2.98
C TYR A 87 -11.82 17.55 -3.75
N ASN A 88 -11.84 16.41 -3.05
CA ASN A 88 -11.69 15.08 -3.64
C ASN A 88 -12.80 14.73 -4.63
N SER A 89 -14.03 15.24 -4.41
CA SER A 89 -15.17 15.08 -5.31
C SER A 89 -14.93 15.76 -6.66
N GLU A 90 -14.40 16.99 -6.66
CA GLU A 90 -14.05 17.69 -7.90
C GLU A 90 -12.91 17.03 -8.66
N ILE A 91 -11.90 16.53 -7.94
CA ILE A 91 -10.81 15.75 -8.54
C ILE A 91 -11.36 14.46 -9.17
N ASP A 92 -12.28 13.75 -8.50
CA ASP A 92 -12.88 12.54 -9.04
C ASP A 92 -13.67 12.81 -10.33
N LYS A 93 -14.40 13.93 -10.41
CA LYS A 93 -15.09 14.36 -11.65
C LYS A 93 -14.08 14.58 -12.78
N TYR A 94 -12.98 15.27 -12.50
CA TYR A 94 -11.91 15.49 -13.48
C TYR A 94 -11.28 14.18 -13.94
N LEU A 95 -10.93 13.28 -13.01
CA LEU A 95 -10.32 12.00 -13.33
C LEU A 95 -11.28 11.06 -14.07
N ASN A 96 -12.59 11.10 -13.77
CA ASN A 96 -13.62 10.39 -14.54
C ASN A 96 -13.64 10.85 -16.00
N LYS A 97 -13.57 12.17 -16.24
CA LYS A 97 -13.50 12.72 -17.60
C LYS A 97 -12.22 12.33 -18.32
N LYS A 98 -11.09 12.29 -17.62
CA LYS A 98 -9.77 11.99 -18.18
C LYS A 98 -9.55 10.49 -18.48
N ASN A 99 -9.94 9.63 -17.55
CA ASN A 99 -9.59 8.20 -17.55
C ASN A 99 -10.79 7.27 -17.80
N GLY A 100 -12.00 7.83 -17.91
CA GLY A 100 -13.26 7.08 -17.99
C GLY A 100 -13.78 6.63 -16.63
N PRO A 101 -15.08 6.28 -16.50
CA PRO A 101 -15.75 6.06 -15.21
C PRO A 101 -15.18 4.88 -14.38
N ASN A 102 -14.50 3.93 -15.04
CA ASN A 102 -13.94 2.74 -14.40
C ASN A 102 -12.51 2.93 -13.87
N TRP A 103 -11.95 4.14 -13.93
CA TRP A 103 -10.56 4.38 -13.53
C TRP A 103 -10.30 4.03 -12.06
N LYS A 104 -11.26 4.29 -11.16
CA LYS A 104 -11.11 3.97 -9.72
C LYS A 104 -10.92 2.48 -9.49
N PHE A 105 -11.67 1.65 -10.23
CA PHE A 105 -11.54 0.20 -10.14
C PHE A 105 -10.18 -0.29 -10.64
N LYS A 106 -9.73 0.22 -11.79
CA LYS A 106 -8.40 -0.10 -12.34
C LYS A 106 -7.28 0.36 -11.41
N TYR A 107 -7.38 1.58 -10.90
CA TYR A 107 -6.42 2.15 -9.96
C TYR A 107 -6.34 1.32 -8.68
N LYS A 108 -7.48 0.92 -8.10
CA LYS A 108 -7.52 0.04 -6.94
C LYS A 108 -6.81 -1.29 -7.21
N LYS A 109 -7.06 -1.93 -8.36
CA LYS A 109 -6.38 -3.18 -8.74
C LYS A 109 -4.86 -3.01 -8.87
N ASP A 110 -4.41 -1.90 -9.46
CA ASP A 110 -2.98 -1.58 -9.59
C ASP A 110 -2.34 -1.35 -8.19
N ILE A 111 -3.03 -0.63 -7.30
CA ILE A 111 -2.59 -0.41 -5.90
C ILE A 111 -2.56 -1.72 -5.11
N ASP A 112 -3.60 -2.55 -5.19
CA ASP A 112 -3.68 -3.85 -4.51
C ASP A 112 -2.51 -4.75 -4.93
N SER A 113 -2.11 -4.68 -6.19
CA SER A 113 -0.95 -5.42 -6.70
C SER A 113 0.37 -4.95 -6.05
N ILE A 114 0.53 -3.64 -5.82
CA ILE A 114 1.68 -3.12 -5.08
C ILE A 114 1.64 -3.49 -3.60
N ILE A 115 0.48 -3.39 -2.95
CA ILE A 115 0.33 -3.77 -1.55
C ILE A 115 0.74 -5.23 -1.36
N LYS A 116 0.28 -6.12 -2.25
CA LYS A 116 0.69 -7.53 -2.27
C LYS A 116 2.20 -7.71 -2.39
N LEU A 117 2.84 -6.99 -3.31
CA LEU A 117 4.29 -7.05 -3.48
C LEU A 117 5.05 -6.44 -2.29
N SER A 118 4.51 -5.41 -1.64
CA SER A 118 5.14 -4.80 -0.46
C SER A 118 5.13 -5.69 0.79
N LYS A 119 4.23 -6.68 0.84
CA LYS A 119 4.23 -7.69 1.92
C LYS A 119 5.36 -8.70 1.77
N ILE A 120 5.91 -8.85 0.57
CA ILE A 120 7.03 -9.73 0.29
C ILE A 120 8.33 -8.97 0.58
N PRO A 121 9.23 -9.49 1.45
CA PRO A 121 10.52 -8.87 1.68
C PRO A 121 11.31 -8.69 0.38
N LYS A 122 12.03 -7.58 0.24
CA LYS A 122 12.85 -7.30 -0.96
C LYS A 122 13.96 -8.33 -1.22
N THR A 123 14.38 -9.03 -0.17
CA THR A 123 15.38 -10.11 -0.21
C THR A 123 14.79 -11.45 -0.61
N ALA A 124 13.45 -11.56 -0.71
CA ALA A 124 12.81 -12.80 -1.09
C ALA A 124 13.05 -13.12 -2.57
N PHE A 125 13.05 -14.41 -2.90
CA PHE A 125 13.19 -14.91 -4.26
C PHE A 125 12.09 -15.93 -4.58
N TRP A 126 11.68 -15.95 -5.85
CA TRP A 126 10.63 -16.85 -6.33
C TRP A 126 11.23 -18.19 -6.75
N VAL A 127 10.60 -19.28 -6.33
CA VAL A 127 10.90 -20.63 -6.80
C VAL A 127 9.60 -21.29 -7.24
N GLU A 128 9.61 -21.91 -8.43
CA GLU A 128 8.42 -22.50 -9.06
C GLU A 128 8.72 -23.88 -9.64
N ASN A 129 7.84 -24.83 -9.32
CA ASN A 129 7.86 -26.19 -9.83
C ASN A 129 6.43 -26.58 -10.28
N ASN A 130 6.28 -27.06 -11.51
CA ASN A 130 5.00 -27.53 -12.06
C ASN A 130 3.83 -26.53 -11.88
N GLN A 131 4.06 -25.25 -12.17
CA GLN A 131 3.07 -24.15 -12.05
C GLN A 131 2.62 -23.82 -10.62
N LYS A 132 3.25 -24.43 -9.61
CA LYS A 132 3.11 -24.06 -8.19
C LYS A 132 4.42 -23.41 -7.75
N GLY A 133 4.33 -22.22 -7.19
CA GLY A 133 5.52 -21.50 -6.74
C GLY A 133 5.25 -20.68 -5.48
N HIS A 134 6.35 -20.38 -4.81
CA HIS A 134 6.36 -19.62 -3.57
C HIS A 134 7.51 -18.61 -3.56
N TRP A 135 7.33 -17.52 -2.82
CA TRP A 135 8.42 -16.62 -2.47
C TRP A 135 9.09 -17.11 -1.21
N PHE A 136 10.41 -17.23 -1.22
CA PHE A 136 11.22 -17.61 -0.08
C PHE A 136 12.03 -16.42 0.39
N ASN A 137 11.95 -16.10 1.69
CA ASN A 137 12.83 -15.15 2.34
C ASN A 137 13.68 -15.88 3.39
N LEU A 138 15.00 -15.82 3.23
CA LEU A 138 15.95 -16.39 4.18
C LEU A 138 16.17 -15.35 5.29
N ASP A 139 15.45 -15.50 6.40
CA ASP A 139 15.52 -14.55 7.52
C ASP A 139 16.86 -14.68 8.28
N SER A 140 17.38 -15.90 8.42
CA SER A 140 18.72 -16.17 8.96
C SER A 140 19.19 -17.57 8.59
N ILE A 141 20.51 -17.77 8.48
CA ILE A 141 21.13 -19.06 8.18
C ILE A 141 22.17 -19.36 9.25
N HIS A 142 22.12 -20.57 9.82
CA HIS A 142 23.10 -21.09 10.76
C HIS A 142 23.72 -22.37 10.21
N SER A 143 24.69 -22.24 9.29
CA SER A 143 25.32 -23.38 8.61
C SER A 143 25.90 -24.41 9.59
N HIS A 144 26.57 -23.97 10.66
CA HIS A 144 27.12 -24.88 11.69
C HIS A 144 26.07 -25.69 12.45
N LYS A 145 24.84 -25.17 12.56
CA LYS A 145 23.71 -25.86 13.20
C LYS A 145 22.78 -26.52 12.17
N ASN A 146 23.20 -26.51 10.90
CA ASN A 146 22.48 -27.00 9.73
C ASN A 146 21.00 -26.59 9.68
N ASN A 147 20.71 -25.33 10.01
CA ASN A 147 19.34 -24.81 9.98
C ASN A 147 19.25 -23.36 9.51
N ALA A 148 18.06 -22.96 9.06
CA ALA A 148 17.75 -21.60 8.65
C ALA A 148 16.33 -21.22 9.11
N MET A 149 16.13 -19.95 9.43
CA MET A 149 14.78 -19.37 9.57
C MET A 149 14.33 -18.91 8.19
N ILE A 150 13.21 -19.43 7.72
CA ILE A 150 12.70 -19.17 6.37
C ILE A 150 11.24 -18.74 6.49
N SER A 151 10.92 -17.63 5.81
CA SER A 151 9.55 -17.18 5.58
C SER A 151 9.15 -17.52 4.14
N ILE A 152 8.04 -18.22 3.97
CA ILE A 152 7.47 -18.62 2.68
C ILE A 152 6.17 -17.85 2.46
N TYR A 153 6.03 -17.24 1.29
CA TYR A 153 4.84 -16.50 0.91
C TYR A 153 4.19 -17.11 -0.34
N ASP A 154 2.87 -16.99 -0.44
CA ASP A 154 2.13 -17.39 -1.63
C ASP A 154 2.40 -16.43 -2.80
N LYS A 155 1.86 -16.76 -3.98
CA LYS A 155 1.94 -15.89 -5.17
C LYS A 155 1.35 -14.49 -4.95
N SER A 156 0.45 -14.33 -3.98
CA SER A 156 -0.19 -13.07 -3.62
C SER A 156 0.57 -12.28 -2.54
N GLY A 157 1.70 -12.80 -2.04
CA GLY A 157 2.49 -12.18 -0.99
C GLY A 157 1.95 -12.35 0.43
N ASN A 158 0.99 -13.26 0.65
CA ASN A 158 0.59 -13.61 2.01
C ASN A 158 1.57 -14.61 2.61
N LEU A 159 1.93 -14.42 3.88
CA LEU A 159 2.80 -15.35 4.59
C LEU A 159 2.06 -16.69 4.76
N VAL A 160 2.64 -17.75 4.18
CA VAL A 160 2.15 -19.13 4.31
C VAL A 160 2.72 -19.75 5.58
N ILE A 161 4.04 -19.62 5.75
CA ILE A 161 4.74 -20.13 6.92
C ILE A 161 5.98 -19.29 7.21
N LYS A 162 6.29 -19.13 8.50
CA LYS A 162 7.58 -18.65 8.98
C LYS A 162 8.06 -19.61 10.05
N ASN A 163 9.12 -20.37 9.75
CA ASN A 163 9.63 -21.33 10.71
C ASN A 163 11.12 -21.61 10.52
N LYS A 164 11.71 -22.29 11.50
CA LYS A 164 13.05 -22.82 11.46
C LYS A 164 13.04 -24.19 10.80
N PHE A 165 13.85 -24.34 9.76
CA PHE A 165 14.02 -25.58 9.03
C PHE A 165 15.44 -26.13 9.21
N PHE A 166 15.55 -27.45 9.32
CA PHE A 166 16.83 -28.15 9.46
C PHE A 166 17.13 -28.92 8.17
N LYS A 167 18.35 -28.78 7.63
CA LYS A 167 18.77 -29.56 6.47
C LYS A 167 19.06 -30.99 6.90
N ILE A 168 18.37 -31.92 6.25
CA ILE A 168 18.49 -33.37 6.43
C ILE A 168 18.96 -33.95 5.10
N CYS A 169 20.02 -34.77 5.17
CA CYS A 169 20.62 -35.45 4.02
C CYS A 169 20.76 -36.95 4.34
N PRO A 170 20.89 -37.81 3.31
CA PRO A 170 21.23 -39.23 3.48
C PRO A 170 22.49 -39.41 4.34
N MET A 171 22.53 -40.45 5.17
CA MET A 171 23.60 -40.65 6.18
C MET A 171 25.01 -40.80 5.58
N ASP A 172 25.09 -41.28 4.35
CA ASP A 172 26.32 -41.49 3.58
C ASP A 172 26.87 -40.18 2.97
N GLN A 173 26.11 -39.09 2.96
CA GLN A 173 26.49 -37.81 2.36
C GLN A 173 26.05 -36.61 3.21
N PRO A 174 26.58 -36.44 4.44
CA PRO A 174 26.25 -35.29 5.27
C PRO A 174 26.73 -34.00 4.59
N LYS A 175 25.80 -33.09 4.30
CA LYS A 175 26.09 -31.77 3.75
C LYS A 175 25.57 -30.67 4.67
N LEU A 176 26.39 -29.64 4.86
CA LEU A 176 25.96 -28.41 5.49
C LEU A 176 25.18 -27.53 4.51
N ILE A 177 24.50 -26.53 5.05
CA ILE A 177 23.90 -25.45 4.26
C ILE A 177 25.01 -24.55 3.70
N ASP A 178 25.01 -24.34 2.38
CA ASP A 178 25.86 -23.38 1.69
C ASP A 178 25.00 -22.21 1.16
N ASP A 179 24.59 -22.26 -0.12
CA ASP A 179 23.69 -21.26 -0.71
C ASP A 179 22.28 -21.82 -0.90
N LEU A 180 21.44 -21.67 0.14
CA LEU A 180 20.04 -22.10 0.09
C LEU A 180 19.25 -21.52 -1.08
N LYS A 181 19.62 -20.33 -1.58
CA LYS A 181 18.92 -19.72 -2.71
C LYS A 181 19.11 -20.54 -3.98
N MET A 182 20.28 -21.14 -4.16
CA MET A 182 20.56 -22.03 -5.29
C MET A 182 20.12 -23.46 -5.04
N GLU A 183 20.09 -23.91 -3.79
CA GLU A 183 19.75 -25.28 -3.40
C GLU A 183 18.24 -25.57 -3.38
N ILE A 184 17.39 -24.61 -3.00
CA ILE A 184 15.95 -24.82 -2.87
C ILE A 184 15.32 -25.14 -4.24
N ASP A 185 14.49 -26.19 -4.27
CA ASP A 185 13.72 -26.62 -5.44
C ASP A 185 12.23 -26.30 -5.32
N PHE A 186 11.55 -26.73 -4.26
CA PHE A 186 10.15 -26.35 -4.00
C PHE A 186 9.73 -26.58 -2.55
N TYR A 187 8.56 -26.05 -2.19
CA TYR A 187 7.90 -26.33 -0.91
C TYR A 187 6.70 -27.24 -1.16
N ASP A 188 6.61 -28.36 -0.44
CA ASP A 188 5.56 -29.38 -0.63
C ASP A 188 4.33 -29.18 0.27
N GLY A 189 4.33 -28.13 1.11
CA GLY A 189 3.30 -27.86 2.11
C GLY A 189 3.69 -28.26 3.53
N LYS A 190 4.82 -28.95 3.71
CA LYS A 190 5.38 -29.32 5.00
C LYS A 190 6.89 -29.04 5.05
N ASP A 191 7.63 -29.57 4.09
CA ASP A 191 9.08 -29.51 4.02
C ASP A 191 9.53 -28.79 2.73
N ILE A 192 10.76 -28.29 2.72
CA ILE A 192 11.35 -27.65 1.54
C ILE A 192 12.29 -28.64 0.87
N GLN A 193 11.94 -29.05 -0.34
CA GLN A 193 12.76 -29.95 -1.14
C GLN A 193 13.93 -29.18 -1.75
N LEU A 194 15.12 -29.77 -1.71
CA LEU A 194 16.32 -29.22 -2.36
C LEU A 194 16.55 -29.92 -3.70
N LYS A 195 17.39 -29.34 -4.55
CA LYS A 195 17.74 -29.90 -5.87
C LYS A 195 18.61 -31.16 -5.79
N ASP A 196 19.22 -31.40 -4.63
CA ASP A 196 19.91 -32.65 -4.34
C ASP A 196 19.03 -33.57 -3.48
N ASN A 197 19.56 -34.72 -3.04
CA ASN A 197 18.80 -35.70 -2.27
C ASN A 197 18.53 -35.28 -0.81
N CYS A 198 18.71 -33.99 -0.48
CA CYS A 198 18.46 -33.43 0.84
C CYS A 198 17.14 -32.64 0.86
N TYR A 199 16.63 -32.35 2.06
CA TYR A 199 15.45 -31.51 2.26
C TYR A 199 15.59 -30.70 3.55
N LEU A 200 14.82 -29.62 3.68
CA LEU A 200 14.72 -28.85 4.90
C LEU A 200 13.45 -29.24 5.66
N LEU A 201 13.63 -29.93 6.78
CA LEU A 201 12.55 -30.41 7.66
C LEU A 201 12.06 -29.27 8.55
N GLN A 202 10.75 -29.04 8.55
CA GLN A 202 10.12 -28.13 9.51
C GLN A 202 10.18 -28.74 10.92
N LYS A 203 10.73 -27.99 11.89
CA LYS A 203 10.62 -28.37 13.31
C LYS A 203 9.50 -27.58 13.98
N ASN A 204 8.57 -28.30 14.62
CA ASN A 204 7.55 -27.70 15.47
C ASN A 204 8.16 -27.16 16.77
#